data_AF-A0A073KH62-F1
#
_entry.id   AF-A0A073KH62-F1
#
_cell.length_a   1.000
_cell.length_b   1.000
_cell.length_c   1.000
_cell.angle_alpha   90.00
_cell.angle_beta   90.00
_cell.angle_gamma   90.00
#
_symmetry.space_group_name_H-M   'P 1'
#
loop_
_entity.id
_entity.type
_entity.pdbx_description
1 polymer ?
#
loop_
_entity_poly.entity_id
_entity_poly.type
_entity_poly.pdbx_seq_one_letter_code
_entity_poly.pdbx_strand_id
1 'polypeptide(L)'
;MDQMVAKAQEWVNSTYKGRTGYTEIKVTGKTGWSTMWALTHALQLELGITETSNSFREGTLQNLAKKCPISTTSNTNANIVKIIQSALYCKGYGPGGITGTYGPGTQAAVSSMQKDLGCTPNDGAITPKLFKALLTMDAYVLVNNGSSKIRSIQQWLN
;
A
#
# COMPACT_ATOMS: atom_id res chain seq x y z
N MET A 1 -3.09 13.31 -15.87
CA MET A 1 -2.22 13.21 -14.68
C MET A 1 -3.15 12.99 -13.50
N ASP A 2 -2.89 11.99 -12.67
CA ASP A 2 -3.67 11.79 -11.44
C ASP A 2 -3.08 12.68 -10.33
N GLN A 3 -3.89 13.60 -9.81
CA GLN A 3 -3.47 14.55 -8.78
C GLN A 3 -3.17 13.88 -7.44
N MET A 4 -3.88 12.80 -7.09
CA MET A 4 -3.67 12.11 -5.82
C MET A 4 -2.43 11.24 -5.87
N VAL A 5 -2.12 10.64 -7.02
CA VAL A 5 -0.84 9.97 -7.25
C VAL A 5 0.33 10.97 -7.22
N ALA A 6 0.16 12.17 -7.79
CA ALA A 6 1.17 13.22 -7.69
C ALA A 6 1.42 13.62 -6.23
N LYS A 7 0.35 13.85 -5.46
CA LYS A 7 0.44 14.13 -4.01
C LYS A 7 1.12 13.01 -3.23
N ALA A 8 0.87 11.75 -3.57
CA ALA A 8 1.57 10.62 -2.97
C ALA A 8 3.08 10.65 -3.25
N GLN A 9 3.47 10.94 -4.50
CA GLN A 9 4.87 11.06 -4.91
C GLN A 9 5.57 12.24 -4.21
N GLU A 10 4.91 13.39 -4.12
CA GLU A 10 5.39 14.56 -3.38
C GLU A 10 5.55 14.26 -1.89
N TRP A 11 4.54 13.64 -1.29
CA TRP A 11 4.55 13.28 0.14
C TRP A 11 5.71 12.34 0.48
N VAL A 12 5.89 11.26 -0.29
CA VAL A 12 6.93 10.27 -0.01
C VAL A 12 8.32 10.88 -0.22
N ASN A 13 8.51 11.70 -1.26
CA ASN A 13 9.77 12.44 -1.44
C ASN A 13 10.02 13.39 -0.27
N SER A 14 9.05 14.22 0.11
CA SER A 14 9.20 15.21 1.17
C SER A 14 9.47 14.58 2.54
N THR A 15 8.94 13.39 2.80
CA THR A 15 9.04 12.73 4.11
C THR A 15 10.35 11.96 4.27
N TYR A 16 10.85 11.36 3.19
CA TYR A 16 12.00 10.44 3.26
C TYR A 16 13.26 10.95 2.55
N LYS A 17 13.22 12.13 1.93
CA LYS A 17 14.40 12.78 1.35
C LYS A 17 15.58 12.82 2.34
N GLY A 18 16.74 12.38 1.87
CA GLY A 18 17.97 12.34 2.66
C GLY A 18 18.06 11.20 3.69
N ARG A 19 17.04 10.35 3.84
CA ARG A 19 17.12 9.15 4.69
C ARG A 19 17.87 8.04 3.97
N THR A 20 18.83 7.41 4.65
CA THR A 20 19.50 6.20 4.16
C THR A 20 18.47 5.13 3.81
N GLY A 21 18.56 4.56 2.60
CA GLY A 21 17.58 3.61 2.06
C GLY A 21 16.43 4.24 1.26
N TYR A 22 16.35 5.57 1.18
CA TYR A 22 15.36 6.22 0.32
C TYR A 22 15.99 6.81 -0.95
N THR A 23 15.26 6.71 -2.06
CA THR A 23 15.63 7.32 -3.35
C THR A 23 14.48 8.18 -3.84
N GLU A 24 14.74 9.47 -4.07
CA GLU A 24 13.75 10.41 -4.60
C GLU A 24 13.26 9.96 -5.98
N ILE A 25 11.95 10.09 -6.21
CA ILE A 25 11.30 9.74 -7.48
C ILE A 25 10.77 10.98 -8.19
N LYS A 26 10.59 10.89 -9.51
CA LYS A 26 9.95 11.97 -10.27
C LYS A 26 8.46 12.04 -9.95
N VAL A 27 7.97 13.24 -9.61
CA VAL A 27 6.54 13.53 -9.50
C VAL A 27 5.96 13.62 -10.92
N THR A 28 5.16 12.62 -11.29
CA THR A 28 4.56 12.48 -12.62
C THR A 28 3.04 12.37 -12.58
N GLY A 29 2.45 12.13 -11.39
CA GLY A 29 1.05 11.78 -11.22
C GLY A 29 0.64 10.53 -12.00
N LYS A 30 1.60 9.63 -12.26
CA LYS A 30 1.38 8.33 -12.88
C LYS A 30 1.83 7.24 -11.91
N THR A 31 0.99 6.22 -11.74
CA THR A 31 1.38 5.00 -11.04
C THR A 31 2.46 4.29 -11.86
N GLY A 32 3.50 3.81 -11.19
CA GLY A 32 4.58 3.05 -11.81
C GLY A 32 5.44 2.37 -10.75
N TRP A 33 6.37 1.54 -11.22
CA TRP A 33 7.30 0.82 -10.36
C TRP A 33 8.09 1.75 -9.43
N SER A 34 8.53 2.92 -9.91
CA SER A 34 9.22 3.90 -9.08
C SER A 34 8.37 4.36 -7.88
N THR A 35 7.08 4.64 -8.09
CA THR A 35 6.17 5.02 -7.01
C THR A 35 6.00 3.88 -6.00
N MET A 36 5.83 2.64 -6.48
CA MET A 36 5.64 1.48 -5.61
C MET A 36 6.90 1.11 -4.83
N TRP A 37 8.08 1.20 -5.45
CA TRP A 37 9.35 1.01 -4.75
C TRP A 37 9.58 2.11 -3.70
N ALA A 38 9.28 3.38 -4.01
CA ALA A 38 9.38 4.46 -3.03
C ALA A 38 8.46 4.23 -1.82
N LEU A 39 7.22 3.80 -2.04
CA LEU A 39 6.29 3.45 -0.97
C LEU A 39 6.74 2.19 -0.18
N THR A 40 7.37 1.23 -0.85
CA THR A 40 7.95 0.04 -0.20
C THR A 40 9.14 0.40 0.68
N HIS A 41 10.05 1.26 0.20
CA HIS A 41 11.18 1.75 0.99
C HIS A 41 10.69 2.59 2.17
N ALA A 42 9.69 3.46 1.96
CA ALA A 42 9.05 4.19 3.05
C ALA A 42 8.52 3.23 4.13
N LEU A 43 7.83 2.15 3.75
CA LEU A 43 7.32 1.17 4.71
C LEU A 43 8.47 0.49 5.47
N GLN A 44 9.50 0.04 4.76
CA GLN A 44 10.66 -0.60 5.38
C GLN A 44 11.32 0.31 6.42
N LEU A 45 11.47 1.61 6.11
CA LEU A 45 12.00 2.60 7.04
C LEU A 45 11.10 2.78 8.28
N GLU A 46 9.78 2.84 8.10
CA GLU A 46 8.83 2.90 9.24
C GLU A 46 8.82 1.61 10.09
N LEU A 47 9.24 0.49 9.52
CA LEU A 47 9.43 -0.79 10.23
C LEU A 47 10.83 -0.92 10.87
N GLY A 48 11.68 0.10 10.76
CA GLY A 48 13.04 0.11 11.31
C GLY A 48 14.07 -0.65 10.47
N ILE A 49 13.76 -0.96 9.21
CA ILE A 49 14.67 -1.62 8.27
C ILE A 49 15.48 -0.54 7.55
N THR A 50 16.77 -0.44 7.85
CA THR A 50 17.67 0.58 7.28
C THR A 50 18.26 0.19 5.92
N GLU A 51 18.46 -1.11 5.68
CA GLU A 51 18.80 -1.66 4.36
C GLU A 51 17.53 -1.97 3.58
N THR A 52 16.92 -0.93 3.04
CA THR A 52 15.72 -1.05 2.21
C THR A 52 16.01 -1.83 0.93
N SER A 53 15.01 -2.54 0.43
CA SER A 53 15.06 -3.19 -0.87
C SER A 53 13.78 -2.96 -1.65
N ASN A 54 13.87 -2.98 -2.98
CA ASN A 54 12.71 -2.88 -3.88
C ASN A 54 11.69 -4.03 -3.69
N SER A 55 12.03 -5.04 -2.88
CA SER A 55 11.22 -6.24 -2.68
C SER A 55 10.60 -6.27 -1.28
N PHE A 56 9.34 -6.65 -1.23
CA PHE A 56 8.64 -6.98 0.01
C PHE A 56 9.00 -8.41 0.45
N ARG A 57 10.19 -8.55 1.06
CA ARG A 57 10.78 -9.81 1.55
C ARG A 57 10.21 -10.25 2.90
N GLU A 58 10.64 -11.42 3.36
CA GLU A 58 10.21 -12.03 4.62
C GLU A 58 10.41 -11.10 5.83
N GLY A 59 11.55 -10.41 5.94
CA GLY A 59 11.79 -9.47 7.05
C GLY A 59 10.82 -8.28 7.09
N THR A 60 10.35 -7.81 5.93
CA THR A 60 9.31 -6.76 5.87
C THR A 60 7.96 -7.32 6.33
N LEU A 61 7.61 -8.54 5.89
CA LEU A 61 6.36 -9.19 6.25
C LEU A 61 6.29 -9.49 7.75
N GLN A 62 7.37 -10.01 8.34
CA GLN A 62 7.45 -10.30 9.77
C GLN A 62 7.31 -9.04 10.64
N ASN A 63 7.97 -7.94 10.27
CA ASN A 63 7.84 -6.70 11.03
C ASN A 63 6.48 -6.04 10.84
N LEU A 64 5.90 -6.15 9.64
CA LEU A 64 4.54 -5.68 9.40
C LEU A 64 3.49 -6.52 10.15
N ALA A 65 3.69 -7.83 10.27
CA ALA A 65 2.78 -8.72 10.99
C ALA A 65 2.59 -8.28 12.45
N LYS A 66 3.63 -7.72 13.09
CA LYS A 66 3.56 -7.14 14.45
C LYS A 66 2.70 -5.87 14.54
N LYS A 67 2.36 -5.24 13.41
CA LYS A 67 1.56 -4.01 13.32
C LYS A 67 0.16 -4.25 12.78
N CYS A 68 -0.11 -5.45 12.25
CA CYS A 68 -1.39 -5.85 11.68
C CYS A 68 -2.23 -6.67 12.70
N PRO A 69 -3.56 -6.74 12.50
CA PRO A 69 -4.33 -6.04 11.48
C PRO A 69 -4.39 -4.53 11.70
N ILE A 70 -4.41 -3.77 10.59
CA ILE A 70 -4.60 -2.31 10.63
C ILE A 70 -6.05 -2.03 10.26
N SER A 71 -6.79 -1.38 11.14
CA SER A 71 -8.17 -0.97 10.96
C SER A 71 -8.43 0.38 11.65
N THR A 72 -9.70 0.80 11.70
CA THR A 72 -10.13 2.06 12.35
C THR A 72 -9.85 2.11 13.85
N THR A 73 -9.63 0.97 14.51
CA THR A 73 -9.33 0.88 15.94
C THR A 73 -7.83 0.74 16.24
N SER A 74 -6.99 0.62 15.21
CA SER A 74 -5.54 0.45 15.37
C SER A 74 -4.84 1.78 15.66
N ASN A 75 -3.96 1.80 16.66
CA ASN A 75 -3.03 2.91 16.88
C ASN A 75 -1.80 2.76 15.98
N THR A 76 -1.99 2.98 14.67
CA THR A 76 -0.95 2.81 13.66
C THR A 76 -0.19 4.11 13.42
N ASN A 77 1.12 4.02 13.19
CA ASN A 77 1.94 5.17 12.79
C ASN A 77 1.32 5.87 11.57
N ALA A 78 1.15 7.19 11.66
CA ALA A 78 0.50 7.98 10.63
C ALA A 78 1.17 7.84 9.25
N ASN A 79 2.49 7.68 9.17
CA ASN A 79 3.19 7.46 7.92
C ASN A 79 2.82 6.11 7.30
N ILE A 80 2.68 5.04 8.09
CA ILE A 80 2.21 3.74 7.58
C ILE A 80 0.81 3.86 6.98
N VAL A 81 -0.07 4.64 7.61
CA VAL A 81 -1.41 4.91 7.07
C VAL A 81 -1.33 5.75 5.79
N LYS A 82 -0.44 6.75 5.70
CA LYS A 82 -0.23 7.51 4.46
C LYS A 82 0.30 6.64 3.32
N ILE A 83 1.12 5.62 3.61
CA ILE A 83 1.55 4.62 2.63
C ILE A 83 0.35 3.85 2.09
N ILE A 84 -0.53 3.37 2.98
CA ILE A 84 -1.77 2.68 2.60
C ILE A 84 -2.61 3.58 1.69
N GLN A 85 -2.89 4.80 2.13
CA GLN A 85 -3.72 5.75 1.39
C GLN A 85 -3.12 6.10 0.01
N SER A 86 -1.82 6.33 -0.04
CA SER A 86 -1.08 6.59 -1.28
C SER A 86 -1.17 5.42 -2.25
N ALA A 87 -0.99 4.20 -1.75
CA ALA A 87 -1.04 3.01 -2.58
C ALA A 87 -2.47 2.69 -3.05
N LEU A 88 -3.51 2.97 -2.24
CA LEU A 88 -4.91 2.87 -2.65
C LEU A 88 -5.21 3.79 -3.84
N TYR A 89 -4.76 5.06 -3.79
CA TYR A 89 -4.87 5.97 -4.95
C TYR A 89 -4.15 5.43 -6.18
N CYS A 90 -2.95 4.89 -6.00
CA CYS A 90 -2.22 4.28 -7.11
C CYS A 90 -2.93 3.07 -7.73
N LYS A 91 -3.80 2.38 -6.96
CA LYS A 91 -4.64 1.26 -7.38
C LYS A 91 -6.04 1.68 -7.86
N GLY A 92 -6.38 2.97 -7.78
CA GLY A 92 -7.68 3.50 -8.22
C GLY A 92 -8.77 3.51 -7.13
N TYR A 93 -8.44 3.21 -5.87
CA TYR A 93 -9.37 3.32 -4.74
C TYR A 93 -9.19 4.67 -4.04
N GLY A 94 -10.30 5.35 -3.72
CA GLY A 94 -10.28 6.65 -3.07
C GLY A 94 -10.44 6.58 -1.55
N PRO A 95 -9.38 6.67 -0.74
CA PRO A 95 -9.47 6.64 0.73
C PRO A 95 -9.97 7.94 1.38
N GLY A 96 -10.36 8.95 0.59
CA GLY A 96 -10.78 10.27 1.06
C GLY A 96 -9.63 11.26 1.33
N GLY A 97 -8.37 10.79 1.35
CA GLY A 97 -7.17 11.65 1.40
C GLY A 97 -5.94 10.91 1.88
N ILE A 98 -4.78 11.57 1.84
CA ILE A 98 -3.51 11.11 2.44
C ILE A 98 -3.35 11.78 3.81
N THR A 99 -4.26 11.47 4.74
CA THR A 99 -4.38 12.13 6.05
C THR A 99 -3.45 11.55 7.10
N GLY A 100 -3.07 10.27 6.95
CA GLY A 100 -2.39 9.51 8.01
C GLY A 100 -3.31 8.97 9.10
N THR A 101 -4.63 9.19 8.98
CA THR A 101 -5.64 8.61 9.87
C THR A 101 -6.38 7.50 9.16
N TYR A 102 -6.43 6.31 9.77
CA TYR A 102 -7.19 5.19 9.23
C TYR A 102 -8.68 5.38 9.55
N GLY A 103 -9.33 6.27 8.80
CA GLY A 103 -10.74 6.60 8.97
C GLY A 103 -11.68 5.76 8.10
N PRO A 104 -12.99 6.05 8.14
CA PRO A 104 -14.02 5.34 7.37
C PRO A 104 -13.76 5.34 5.85
N GLY A 105 -13.21 6.43 5.30
CA GLY A 105 -12.84 6.49 3.88
C GLY A 105 -11.76 5.47 3.51
N THR A 106 -10.70 5.37 4.32
CA THR A 106 -9.64 4.36 4.13
C THR A 106 -10.21 2.95 4.28
N GLN A 107 -11.04 2.69 5.30
CA GLN A 107 -11.67 1.38 5.52
C GLN A 107 -12.55 0.97 4.33
N ALA A 108 -13.37 1.88 3.80
CA ALA A 108 -14.24 1.62 2.65
C ALA A 108 -13.43 1.33 1.37
N ALA A 109 -12.34 2.06 1.14
CA ALA A 109 -11.44 1.83 0.02
C ALA A 109 -10.75 0.45 0.11
N VAL A 110 -10.31 0.04 1.30
CA VAL A 110 -9.72 -1.29 1.53
C VAL A 110 -10.78 -2.39 1.38
N SER A 111 -11.99 -2.18 1.90
CA SER A 111 -13.12 -3.11 1.72
C SER A 111 -13.44 -3.33 0.24
N SER A 112 -13.43 -2.26 -0.56
CA SER A 112 -13.63 -2.33 -2.02
C SER A 112 -12.53 -3.15 -2.68
N MET A 113 -11.27 -2.89 -2.34
CA MET A 113 -10.15 -3.69 -2.82
C MET A 113 -10.27 -5.17 -2.41
N GLN A 114 -10.64 -5.45 -1.15
CA GLN A 114 -10.86 -6.83 -0.69
C GLN A 114 -11.95 -7.52 -1.50
N LYS A 115 -13.06 -6.84 -1.82
CA LYS A 115 -14.12 -7.37 -2.69
C LYS A 115 -13.61 -7.69 -4.09
N ASP A 116 -12.86 -6.77 -4.70
CA ASP A 116 -12.31 -6.95 -6.05
C ASP A 116 -11.28 -8.09 -6.11
N LEU A 117 -10.60 -8.36 -5.00
CA LEU A 117 -9.69 -9.49 -4.84
C LEU A 117 -10.40 -10.80 -4.44
N GLY A 118 -11.72 -10.76 -4.17
CA GLY A 118 -12.50 -11.90 -3.70
C GLY A 118 -12.16 -12.33 -2.25
N CYS A 119 -11.59 -11.45 -1.44
CA CYS A 119 -11.24 -11.75 -0.06
C CYS A 119 -12.49 -11.84 0.84
N THR A 120 -12.44 -12.76 1.79
CA THR A 120 -13.41 -12.85 2.88
C THR A 120 -12.67 -12.99 4.21
N PRO A 121 -12.96 -12.17 5.23
CA PRO A 121 -13.92 -11.06 5.24
C PRO A 121 -13.43 -9.85 4.41
N ASN A 122 -14.36 -8.98 4.02
CA ASN A 122 -14.12 -7.71 3.30
C ASN A 122 -14.43 -6.50 4.20
N ASP A 123 -13.99 -6.59 5.46
CA ASP A 123 -14.25 -5.65 6.57
C ASP A 123 -13.41 -4.36 6.52
N GLY A 124 -12.54 -4.22 5.53
CA GLY A 124 -11.61 -3.10 5.40
C GLY A 124 -10.44 -3.16 6.38
N ALA A 125 -10.13 -4.31 6.98
CA ALA A 125 -8.91 -4.51 7.77
C ALA A 125 -7.72 -4.93 6.88
N ILE A 126 -6.56 -4.31 7.10
CA ILE A 126 -5.34 -4.67 6.36
C ILE A 126 -4.55 -5.73 7.09
N THR A 127 -4.43 -6.89 6.45
CA THR A 127 -3.51 -7.97 6.82
C THR A 127 -2.13 -7.75 6.16
N PRO A 128 -1.06 -8.41 6.65
CA PRO A 128 0.27 -8.24 6.07
C PRO A 128 0.35 -8.62 4.58
N LYS A 129 -0.35 -9.69 4.19
CA LYS A 129 -0.44 -10.13 2.79
C LYS A 129 -1.21 -9.12 1.93
N LEU A 130 -2.31 -8.55 2.45
CA LEU A 130 -3.06 -7.51 1.74
C LEU A 130 -2.24 -6.23 1.55
N PHE A 131 -1.47 -5.83 2.56
CA PHE A 131 -0.54 -4.69 2.45
C PHE A 131 0.52 -4.97 1.37
N LYS A 132 1.11 -6.17 1.38
CA LYS A 132 2.06 -6.57 0.33
C LYS A 132 1.43 -6.49 -1.07
N ALA A 133 0.19 -6.97 -1.23
CA ALA A 133 -0.56 -6.85 -2.49
C ALA A 133 -0.76 -5.39 -2.93
N LEU A 134 -1.01 -4.51 -1.95
CA LEU A 134 -1.22 -3.08 -2.18
C LEU A 134 0.04 -2.40 -2.73
N LEU A 135 1.23 -2.82 -2.29
CA LEU A 135 2.53 -2.23 -2.68
C LEU A 135 3.25 -2.92 -3.85
N THR A 136 2.75 -4.03 -4.38
CA THR A 136 3.34 -4.67 -5.57
C THR A 136 2.60 -4.31 -6.85
N MET A 137 3.33 -4.20 -7.97
CA MET A 137 2.75 -4.15 -9.32
C MET A 137 2.67 -5.54 -9.98
N ASP A 138 3.06 -6.63 -9.29
CA ASP A 138 3.02 -8.02 -9.82
C ASP A 138 1.62 -8.44 -10.31
N ALA A 139 0.61 -7.62 -10.03
CA ALA A 139 -0.69 -7.64 -10.63
C ALA A 139 -0.86 -6.67 -11.83
N TYR A 140 -0.50 -7.13 -13.03
CA TYR A 140 -1.39 -7.00 -14.22
C TYR A 140 -2.74 -7.75 -14.01
N VAL A 141 -2.96 -8.31 -12.80
CA VAL A 141 -4.15 -9.05 -12.36
C VAL A 141 -5.39 -8.16 -12.19
N LEU A 142 -5.22 -6.83 -12.14
CA LEU A 142 -6.34 -5.87 -12.19
C LEU A 142 -6.71 -5.44 -13.62
N VAL A 143 -5.98 -5.89 -14.66
CA VAL A 143 -6.30 -5.51 -16.05
C VAL A 143 -7.22 -6.57 -16.68
N ASN A 144 -8.49 -6.18 -16.78
CA ASN A 144 -9.56 -6.69 -17.65
C ASN A 144 -10.05 -8.14 -17.45
N ASN A 145 -11.16 -8.25 -16.74
CA ASN A 145 -12.31 -9.13 -17.04
C ASN A 145 -12.05 -10.64 -17.15
N GLY A 146 -11.82 -11.34 -16.02
CA GLY A 146 -11.80 -12.80 -16.01
C GLY A 146 -11.90 -13.45 -14.62
N SER A 147 -12.88 -14.35 -14.45
CA SER A 147 -13.21 -15.04 -13.18
C SER A 147 -12.16 -16.06 -12.69
N SER A 148 -11.23 -16.48 -13.55
CA SER A 148 -10.21 -17.50 -13.23
C SER A 148 -9.05 -16.96 -12.38
N LYS A 149 -8.71 -15.66 -12.48
CA LYS A 149 -7.59 -15.05 -11.72
C LYS A 149 -7.93 -14.72 -10.26
N ILE A 150 -9.22 -14.51 -9.93
CA ILE A 150 -9.68 -14.22 -8.56
C ILE A 150 -9.31 -15.37 -7.61
N ARG A 151 -9.41 -16.63 -8.05
CA ARG A 151 -9.04 -17.80 -7.24
C ARG A 151 -7.54 -17.87 -6.92
N SER A 152 -6.67 -17.47 -7.84
CA SER A 152 -5.22 -17.44 -7.60
C SER A 152 -4.83 -16.39 -6.57
N ILE A 153 -5.55 -15.25 -6.53
CA ILE A 153 -5.35 -14.21 -5.51
C ILE A 153 -5.80 -14.72 -4.14
N GLN A 154 -6.96 -15.37 -4.04
CA GLN A 154 -7.43 -15.98 -2.80
C GLN A 154 -6.42 -17.00 -2.25
N GLN A 155 -5.87 -17.86 -3.11
CA GLN A 155 -4.86 -18.85 -2.71
C GLN A 155 -3.54 -18.22 -2.24
N TRP A 156 -3.20 -17.03 -2.75
CA TRP A 156 -2.01 -16.30 -2.31
C TRP A 156 -2.26 -15.53 -0.99
N LEU A 157 -3.49 -15.04 -0.79
CA LEU A 157 -3.89 -14.25 0.38
C LEU A 157 -4.23 -15.10 1.61
N ASN A 158 -4.72 -16.34 1.42
CA ASN A 158 -4.90 -17.33 2.48
C ASN A 158 -3.55 -17.94 2.85
#